data_AF-A0A516GFM5-F1
#
_entry.id   AF-A0A516GFM5-F1
#
_cell.length_a   1.000
_cell.length_b   1.000
_cell.length_c   1.000
_cell.angle_alpha   90.00
_cell.angle_beta   90.00
_cell.angle_gamma   90.00
#
_symmetry.space_group_name_H-M   'P 1'
#
loop_
_entity.id
_entity.type
_entity.pdbx_description
1 polymer ?
#
loop_
_entity_poly.entity_id
_entity_poly.type
_entity_poly.pdbx_seq_one_letter_code
_entity_poly.pdbx_strand_id
1 'polypeptide(L)'
;MWRSLFDRTGKSFIGLGNYQRIFTDPDTFTALKNNLIWVIVAPILVTVLGLIFAVLTERIRWGTAFKLVVFMPMAISFLAAGIIFRVVYEEDPNRGLANAIVTSVHDIFNDSSQYPGARPRDAGALPAADAGGFASAAQVEPGTVLQIPLVGVGADTLPEDPTVAAPPGEAAADTVTGTVWFDFVRGGGGTPGEIDDGEAALPGVVVQAVRDGEVVADTLTDDSGQFTLEGLDSGAVQIVLPAENFAPPFRGVSWLGPGLVTPSIITAYVWMWAGFAMVLIGAGLSSIPRDALEAARIDGANEWQVFRLITVPLLAPVLTVVLVTMIINVLKIFDLIYIIAPGSSAPAANVIAVQMWAVSFGGAQDFGMGSALGVFLFLLVLPAMLFNIRRFRQEQL
;
A
#
# COMPACT_ATOMS: atom_id res chain seq x y z
N MET A 1 20.39 -25.68 22.42
CA MET A 1 20.39 -27.12 22.09
C MET A 1 19.80 -27.98 23.20
N TRP A 2 20.32 -28.00 24.44
CA TRP A 2 19.73 -28.87 25.49
C TRP A 2 18.23 -28.60 25.77
N ARG A 3 17.85 -27.33 25.99
CA ARG A 3 16.47 -26.95 26.30
C ARG A 3 15.46 -27.25 25.18
N SER A 4 15.90 -27.43 23.92
CA SER A 4 14.97 -27.73 22.82
C SER A 4 14.35 -29.12 22.92
N LEU A 5 14.91 -30.01 23.75
CA LEU A 5 14.40 -31.36 23.98
C LEU A 5 13.46 -31.45 25.18
N PHE A 6 13.16 -30.33 25.84
CA PHE A 6 12.34 -30.26 27.04
C PHE A 6 11.02 -29.53 26.77
N ASP A 7 10.05 -29.74 27.65
CA ASP A 7 8.75 -29.07 27.65
C ASP A 7 8.87 -27.55 27.88
N ARG A 8 7.71 -26.86 27.85
CA ARG A 8 7.59 -25.41 28.07
C ARG A 8 8.37 -24.91 29.29
N THR A 9 8.29 -25.66 30.39
CA THR A 9 8.90 -25.28 31.67
C THR A 9 10.37 -25.68 31.79
N GLY A 10 10.87 -26.53 30.88
CA GLY A 10 12.22 -27.09 30.93
C GLY A 10 12.39 -28.20 31.96
N LYS A 11 11.30 -28.76 32.50
CA LYS A 11 11.32 -29.76 33.59
C LYS A 11 11.17 -31.19 33.09
N SER A 12 10.44 -31.40 32.00
CA SER A 12 10.17 -32.73 31.44
C SER A 12 10.86 -32.89 30.09
N PHE A 13 11.55 -34.01 29.90
CA PHE A 13 12.16 -34.35 28.61
C PHE A 13 11.09 -34.87 27.66
N ILE A 14 10.96 -34.24 26.49
CA ILE A 14 9.97 -34.57 25.46
C ILE A 14 10.60 -34.98 24.12
N GLY A 15 11.93 -35.18 24.10
CA GLY A 15 12.66 -35.58 22.90
C GLY A 15 12.50 -34.57 21.76
N LEU A 16 12.11 -35.06 20.57
CA LEU A 16 11.93 -34.21 19.38
C LEU A 16 10.56 -33.53 19.28
N GLY A 17 9.74 -33.57 20.35
CA GLY A 17 8.36 -33.04 20.33
C GLY A 17 8.25 -31.57 19.89
N ASN A 18 9.21 -30.72 20.29
CA ASN A 18 9.23 -29.32 19.83
C ASN A 18 9.53 -29.20 18.33
N TYR A 19 10.37 -30.06 17.77
CA TYR A 19 10.68 -30.05 16.34
C TYR A 19 9.47 -30.48 15.50
N GLN A 20 8.65 -31.41 16.01
CA GLN A 20 7.36 -31.74 15.37
C GLN A 20 6.39 -30.56 15.43
N ARG A 21 6.36 -29.82 16.55
CA ARG A 21 5.53 -28.60 16.69
C ARG A 21 5.88 -27.52 15.67
N ILE A 22 7.16 -27.36 15.32
CA ILE A 22 7.59 -26.38 14.31
C ILE A 22 6.82 -26.54 12.98
N PHE A 23 6.48 -27.78 12.59
CA PHE A 23 5.81 -28.05 11.32
C PHE A 23 4.29 -28.25 11.45
N THR A 24 3.75 -28.21 12.66
CA THR A 24 2.31 -28.43 12.93
C THR A 24 1.61 -27.19 13.49
N ASP A 25 2.36 -26.28 14.09
CA ASP A 25 1.86 -25.00 14.61
C ASP A 25 1.61 -24.00 13.46
N PRO A 26 0.39 -23.43 13.34
CA PRO A 26 0.03 -22.52 12.24
C PRO A 26 0.89 -21.26 12.15
N ASP A 27 1.24 -20.67 13.29
CA ASP A 27 2.03 -19.44 13.35
C ASP A 27 3.47 -19.72 12.90
N THR A 28 4.03 -20.83 13.36
CA THR A 28 5.36 -21.28 12.95
C THR A 28 5.40 -21.65 11.47
N PHE A 29 4.34 -22.27 10.93
CA PHE A 29 4.26 -22.58 9.51
C PHE A 29 4.17 -21.32 8.64
N THR A 30 3.46 -20.29 9.10
CA THR A 30 3.45 -18.97 8.46
C THR A 30 4.85 -18.35 8.47
N ALA A 31 5.54 -18.43 9.61
CA ALA A 31 6.92 -17.98 9.74
C ALA A 31 7.90 -18.69 8.78
N LEU A 32 7.72 -19.99 8.56
CA LEU A 32 8.50 -20.78 7.59
C LEU A 32 8.27 -20.30 6.15
N LYS A 33 7.00 -20.12 5.74
CA LYS A 33 6.64 -19.62 4.40
C LYS A 33 7.22 -18.23 4.16
N ASN A 34 7.07 -17.33 5.12
CA ASN A 34 7.59 -15.98 5.02
C ASN A 34 9.12 -15.98 4.94
N ASN A 35 9.82 -16.82 5.71
CA ASN A 35 11.28 -16.96 5.57
C ASN A 35 11.69 -17.39 4.17
N LEU A 36 10.94 -18.30 3.55
CA LEU A 36 11.22 -18.71 2.17
C LEU A 36 11.06 -17.53 1.19
N ILE A 37 9.99 -16.74 1.36
CA ILE A 37 9.78 -15.50 0.57
C ILE A 37 10.97 -14.55 0.78
N TRP A 38 11.38 -14.31 2.03
CA TRP A 38 12.51 -13.45 2.37
C TRP A 38 13.83 -13.93 1.75
N VAL A 39 14.13 -15.23 1.83
CA VAL A 39 15.38 -15.83 1.31
C VAL A 39 15.46 -15.76 -0.21
N ILE A 40 14.33 -15.83 -0.91
CA ILE A 40 14.30 -15.79 -2.38
C ILE A 40 14.22 -14.34 -2.86
N VAL A 41 13.23 -13.59 -2.40
CA VAL A 41 12.85 -12.30 -2.99
C VAL A 41 13.85 -11.20 -2.61
N ALA A 42 14.15 -11.02 -1.33
CA ALA A 42 14.95 -9.88 -0.88
C ALA A 42 16.40 -9.90 -1.40
N PRO A 43 17.16 -11.03 -1.34
CA PRO A 43 18.49 -11.12 -1.92
C PRO A 43 18.53 -10.84 -3.43
N ILE A 44 17.55 -11.35 -4.18
CA ILE A 44 17.45 -11.12 -5.62
C ILE A 44 17.22 -9.64 -5.90
N LEU A 45 16.24 -9.01 -5.24
CA LEU A 45 15.93 -7.59 -5.45
C LEU A 45 17.11 -6.69 -5.10
N VAL A 46 17.77 -6.93 -3.96
CA VAL A 46 18.97 -6.17 -3.55
C VAL A 46 20.10 -6.33 -4.56
N THR A 47 20.35 -7.55 -5.05
CA THR A 47 21.44 -7.82 -6.00
C THR A 47 21.16 -7.19 -7.36
N VAL A 48 19.93 -7.31 -7.86
CA VAL A 48 19.51 -6.74 -9.15
C VAL A 48 19.54 -5.22 -9.10
N LEU A 49 18.96 -4.59 -8.07
CA LEU A 49 18.98 -3.13 -7.93
C LEU A 49 20.39 -2.62 -7.67
N GLY A 50 21.20 -3.34 -6.88
CA GLY A 50 22.61 -3.04 -6.69
C GLY A 50 23.38 -3.03 -8.02
N LEU A 51 23.17 -4.04 -8.87
CA LEU A 51 23.79 -4.10 -10.21
C LEU A 51 23.33 -2.95 -11.10
N ILE A 52 22.03 -2.65 -11.13
CA ILE A 52 21.47 -1.52 -11.89
C ILE A 52 22.13 -0.21 -11.44
N PHE A 53 22.15 0.06 -10.14
CA PHE A 53 22.79 1.26 -9.62
C PHE A 53 24.30 1.30 -9.87
N ALA A 54 24.99 0.16 -9.79
CA ALA A 54 26.43 0.09 -10.04
C ALA A 54 26.74 0.52 -11.49
N VAL A 55 26.01 -0.04 -12.46
CA VAL A 55 26.16 0.28 -13.89
C VAL A 55 25.76 1.73 -14.18
N LEU A 56 24.66 2.22 -13.61
CA LEU A 56 24.20 3.59 -13.83
C LEU A 56 25.22 4.61 -13.28
N THR A 57 25.80 4.32 -12.11
CA THR A 57 26.73 5.23 -11.46
C THR A 57 28.03 5.42 -12.24
N GLU A 58 28.48 4.41 -12.98
CA GLU A 58 29.66 4.54 -13.85
C GLU A 58 29.48 5.58 -14.95
N ARG A 59 28.23 5.87 -15.36
CA ARG A 59 27.92 6.86 -16.40
C ARG A 59 27.72 8.27 -15.86
N ILE A 60 27.66 8.45 -14.53
CA ILE A 60 27.35 9.72 -13.89
C ILE A 60 28.64 10.46 -13.52
N ARG A 61 28.77 11.72 -13.96
CA ARG A 61 29.93 12.60 -13.66
C ARG A 61 30.18 12.82 -12.16
N TRP A 62 29.12 12.81 -11.36
CA TRP A 62 29.15 12.96 -9.89
C TRP A 62 29.00 11.61 -9.17
N GLY A 63 29.48 10.52 -9.78
CA GLY A 63 29.25 9.15 -9.31
C GLY A 63 29.64 8.92 -7.84
N THR A 64 30.69 9.56 -7.33
CA THR A 64 31.08 9.45 -5.90
C THR A 64 30.00 9.98 -4.96
N ALA A 65 29.42 11.15 -5.25
CA ALA A 65 28.35 11.71 -4.43
C ALA A 65 27.09 10.82 -4.47
N PHE A 66 26.76 10.30 -5.65
CA PHE A 66 25.65 9.35 -5.81
C PHE A 66 25.86 8.07 -4.97
N LYS A 67 27.06 7.48 -5.00
CA LYS A 67 27.40 6.31 -4.17
C LYS A 67 27.19 6.60 -2.70
N LEU A 68 27.63 7.77 -2.21
CA LEU A 68 27.48 8.16 -0.81
C LEU A 68 26.00 8.27 -0.42
N VAL A 69 25.16 8.88 -1.25
CA VAL A 69 23.73 9.04 -0.97
C VAL A 69 23.02 7.68 -0.94
N VAL A 70 23.25 6.82 -1.94
CA VAL A 70 22.59 5.51 -2.01
C VAL A 70 23.15 4.53 -0.95
N PHE A 71 24.39 4.73 -0.49
CA PHE A 71 24.99 3.94 0.59
C PHE A 71 24.62 4.45 2.00
N MET A 72 24.28 5.74 2.14
CA MET A 72 23.92 6.37 3.42
C MET A 72 22.89 5.58 4.26
N PRO A 73 21.83 4.99 3.68
CA PRO A 73 20.85 4.20 4.43
C PRO A 73 21.45 3.09 5.29
N MET A 74 22.55 2.47 4.87
CA MET A 74 23.22 1.43 5.66
C MET A 74 23.73 1.95 7.00
N ALA A 75 24.09 3.24 7.08
CA ALA A 75 24.59 3.83 8.32
C ALA A 75 23.48 4.01 9.37
N ILE A 76 22.20 3.92 8.95
CA ILE A 76 21.05 4.05 9.83
C ILE A 76 20.80 2.69 10.51
N SER A 77 20.50 2.71 11.82
CA SER A 77 20.14 1.48 12.53
C SER A 77 18.82 0.91 12.01
N PHE A 78 18.67 -0.43 12.05
CA PHE A 78 17.40 -1.07 11.68
C PHE A 78 16.22 -0.58 12.52
N LEU A 79 16.47 -0.19 13.77
CA LEU A 79 15.44 0.41 14.61
C LEU A 79 14.93 1.73 14.05
N ALA A 80 15.84 2.67 13.78
CA ALA A 80 15.48 3.98 13.25
C ALA A 80 14.86 3.87 11.86
N ALA A 81 15.44 3.05 10.98
CA ALA A 81 14.89 2.80 9.65
C ALA A 81 13.48 2.20 9.71
N GLY A 82 13.23 1.25 10.63
CA GLY A 82 11.90 0.70 10.85
C GLY A 82 10.88 1.74 11.26
N ILE A 83 11.25 2.67 12.15
CA ILE A 83 10.37 3.77 12.56
C ILE A 83 10.07 4.70 11.37
N ILE A 84 11.08 5.06 10.58
CA ILE A 84 10.92 5.89 9.38
C ILE A 84 9.93 5.23 8.41
N PHE A 85 10.12 3.96 8.07
CA PHE A 85 9.25 3.28 7.12
C PHE A 85 7.85 3.03 7.65
N ARG A 86 7.67 2.89 8.97
CA ARG A 86 6.35 2.84 9.57
C ARG A 86 5.56 4.13 9.32
N VAL A 87 6.22 5.30 9.40
CA VAL A 87 5.61 6.59 9.05
C VAL A 87 5.39 6.69 7.53
N VAL A 88 6.35 6.26 6.71
CA VAL A 88 6.19 6.28 5.23
C VAL A 88 4.97 5.48 4.79
N TYR A 89 4.70 4.34 5.45
CA TYR A 89 3.58 3.46 5.17
C TYR A 89 2.34 3.73 6.03
N GLU A 90 2.28 4.86 6.71
CA GLU A 90 1.08 5.23 7.48
C GLU A 90 -0.13 5.36 6.53
N GLU A 91 -1.29 4.86 6.97
CA GLU A 91 -2.46 4.78 6.11
C GLU A 91 -3.02 6.17 5.77
N ASP A 92 -2.98 7.10 6.72
CA ASP A 92 -3.42 8.49 6.51
C ASP A 92 -2.51 9.21 5.50
N PRO A 93 -3.01 9.62 4.32
CA PRO A 93 -2.21 10.32 3.31
C PRO A 93 -1.60 11.65 3.80
N ASN A 94 -2.14 12.27 4.85
CA ASN A 94 -1.57 13.51 5.41
C ASN A 94 -0.29 13.27 6.21
N ARG A 95 -0.05 12.03 6.63
CA ARG A 95 1.09 11.63 7.45
C ARG A 95 2.00 10.67 6.71
N GLY A 96 1.41 9.76 5.93
CA GLY A 96 2.10 8.72 5.19
C GLY A 96 2.57 9.17 3.82
N LEU A 97 3.88 9.20 3.62
CA LEU A 97 4.48 9.63 2.34
C LEU A 97 4.03 8.75 1.16
N ALA A 98 3.95 7.43 1.34
CA ALA A 98 3.57 6.53 0.26
C ALA A 98 2.12 6.78 -0.20
N ASN A 99 1.21 6.97 0.76
CA ASN A 99 -0.19 7.26 0.44
C ASN A 99 -0.39 8.69 -0.05
N ALA A 100 0.36 9.68 0.45
CA ALA A 100 0.35 11.03 -0.11
C ALA A 100 0.61 10.99 -1.62
N ILE A 101 1.65 10.25 -2.06
CA ILE A 101 2.02 10.13 -3.47
C ILE A 101 0.92 9.38 -4.25
N VAL A 102 0.46 8.23 -3.77
CA VAL A 102 -0.52 7.42 -4.53
C VAL A 102 -1.86 8.12 -4.61
N THR A 103 -2.33 8.76 -3.53
CA THR A 103 -3.57 9.55 -3.55
C THR A 103 -3.43 10.76 -4.48
N SER A 104 -2.33 11.51 -4.42
CA SER A 104 -2.10 12.62 -5.36
C SER A 104 -2.11 12.17 -6.82
N VAL A 105 -1.52 11.01 -7.14
CA VAL A 105 -1.57 10.46 -8.51
C VAL A 105 -2.99 10.00 -8.86
N HIS A 106 -3.70 9.37 -7.91
CA HIS A 106 -5.07 8.91 -8.13
C HIS A 106 -6.02 10.07 -8.43
N ASP A 107 -5.92 11.16 -7.66
CA ASP A 107 -6.76 12.36 -7.78
C ASP A 107 -6.49 13.13 -9.09
N ILE A 108 -5.31 12.98 -9.70
CA ILE A 108 -5.03 13.53 -11.04
C ILE A 108 -5.87 12.83 -12.13
N PHE A 109 -6.23 11.57 -11.92
CA PHE A 109 -6.93 10.75 -12.92
C PHE A 109 -8.39 10.44 -12.57
N ASN A 110 -8.82 10.69 -11.34
CA ASN A 110 -10.18 10.47 -10.87
C ASN A 110 -10.63 11.71 -10.08
N ASP A 111 -11.75 12.29 -10.46
CA ASP A 111 -12.33 13.41 -9.74
C ASP A 111 -12.77 12.95 -8.34
N SER A 112 -12.37 13.71 -7.32
CA SER A 112 -12.85 13.48 -5.96
C SER A 112 -14.31 13.92 -5.84
N SER A 113 -15.13 13.12 -5.18
CA SER A 113 -16.53 13.49 -4.97
C SER A 113 -16.61 14.78 -4.17
N GLN A 114 -17.53 15.66 -4.51
CA GLN A 114 -17.71 16.91 -3.77
C GLN A 114 -18.32 16.68 -2.37
N TYR A 115 -19.17 15.65 -2.21
CA TYR A 115 -19.89 15.37 -0.97
C TYR A 115 -19.76 13.90 -0.52
N PRO A 116 -18.54 13.43 -0.21
CA PRO A 116 -18.28 12.04 0.12
C PRO A 116 -19.11 11.58 1.33
N GLY A 117 -19.84 10.47 1.16
CA GLY A 117 -20.66 9.86 2.21
C GLY A 117 -22.00 10.54 2.48
N ALA A 118 -22.33 11.62 1.77
CA ALA A 118 -23.67 12.20 1.82
C ALA A 118 -24.69 11.22 1.22
N ARG A 119 -25.92 11.26 1.74
CA ARG A 119 -27.01 10.37 1.34
C ARG A 119 -28.37 11.03 1.54
N PRO A 120 -29.40 10.66 0.77
CA PRO A 120 -30.77 11.12 1.02
C PRO A 120 -31.23 10.82 2.44
N ARG A 121 -31.95 11.76 3.05
CA ARG A 121 -32.57 11.56 4.37
C ARG A 121 -33.60 10.44 4.31
N ASP A 122 -34.51 10.53 3.35
CA ASP A 122 -35.55 9.52 3.11
C ASP A 122 -35.11 8.56 2.00
N ALA A 123 -34.58 7.42 2.40
CA ALA A 123 -34.18 6.35 1.48
C ALA A 123 -35.38 5.72 0.73
N GLY A 124 -36.63 6.01 1.12
CA GLY A 124 -37.82 5.59 0.39
C GLY A 124 -38.11 6.43 -0.86
N ALA A 125 -37.79 7.72 -0.83
CA ALA A 125 -37.99 8.64 -1.96
C ALA A 125 -36.87 8.52 -3.00
N LEU A 126 -35.62 8.38 -2.53
CA LEU A 126 -34.41 8.21 -3.32
C LEU A 126 -33.63 6.98 -2.81
N PRO A 127 -34.08 5.75 -3.10
CA PRO A 127 -33.35 4.54 -2.75
C PRO A 127 -31.95 4.50 -3.39
N ALA A 128 -31.08 3.73 -2.75
CA ALA A 128 -29.75 3.45 -3.29
C ALA A 128 -29.87 2.76 -4.65
N ALA A 129 -29.16 3.28 -5.63
CA ALA A 129 -29.00 2.72 -6.97
C ALA A 129 -27.65 1.98 -7.06
N ASP A 130 -27.37 1.40 -8.23
CA ASP A 130 -26.10 0.70 -8.47
C ASP A 130 -24.89 1.64 -8.30
N ALA A 131 -23.75 1.05 -7.92
CA ALA A 131 -22.46 1.73 -7.74
C ALA A 131 -22.39 2.85 -6.67
N GLY A 132 -23.41 3.01 -5.82
CA GLY A 132 -23.39 3.96 -4.70
C GLY A 132 -24.04 5.32 -4.98
N GLY A 133 -24.75 5.45 -6.10
CA GLY A 133 -25.64 6.58 -6.37
C GLY A 133 -27.04 6.39 -5.77
N PHE A 134 -27.94 7.33 -6.03
CA PHE A 134 -29.34 7.28 -5.58
C PHE A 134 -30.27 7.60 -6.75
N ALA A 135 -31.41 6.92 -6.83
CA ALA A 135 -32.37 7.13 -7.91
C ALA A 135 -33.79 7.24 -7.36
N SER A 136 -34.63 8.07 -7.97
CA SER A 136 -36.00 8.29 -7.51
C SER A 136 -36.80 6.99 -7.57
N ALA A 137 -37.56 6.69 -6.52
CA ALA A 137 -38.35 5.46 -6.44
C ALA A 137 -39.48 5.42 -7.48
N ALA A 138 -40.03 6.58 -7.82
CA ALA A 138 -41.01 6.77 -8.88
C ALA A 138 -40.39 7.56 -10.04
N GLN A 139 -40.91 7.33 -11.25
CA GLN A 139 -40.62 8.21 -12.37
C GLN A 139 -41.36 9.55 -12.19
N VAL A 140 -40.73 10.61 -12.67
CA VAL A 140 -41.12 12.00 -12.51
C VAL A 140 -41.47 12.58 -13.89
N GLU A 141 -42.61 13.24 -14.00
CA GLU A 141 -43.02 13.90 -15.24
C GLU A 141 -42.38 15.31 -15.33
N PRO A 142 -42.07 15.81 -16.54
CA PRO A 142 -41.73 17.22 -16.75
C PRO A 142 -42.80 18.15 -16.17
N GLY A 143 -42.38 19.31 -15.65
CA GLY A 143 -43.20 20.22 -14.85
C GLY A 143 -43.23 19.89 -13.34
N THR A 144 -42.43 18.93 -12.88
CA THR A 144 -42.35 18.58 -11.46
C THR A 144 -41.21 19.32 -10.76
N VAL A 145 -41.48 19.70 -9.52
CA VAL A 145 -40.51 20.30 -8.59
C VAL A 145 -40.09 19.25 -7.56
N LEU A 146 -38.80 19.09 -7.33
CA LEU A 146 -38.23 18.11 -6.39
C LEU A 146 -37.47 18.75 -5.26
N GLN A 147 -37.53 18.12 -4.09
CA GLN A 147 -36.77 18.49 -2.92
C GLN A 147 -35.94 17.29 -2.47
N ILE A 148 -34.63 17.46 -2.44
CA ILE A 148 -33.65 16.39 -2.21
C ILE A 148 -32.86 16.72 -0.92
N PRO A 149 -33.40 16.36 0.26
CA PRO A 149 -32.69 16.52 1.52
C PRO A 149 -31.57 15.49 1.63
N LEU A 150 -30.33 15.94 1.77
CA LEU A 150 -29.17 15.08 2.05
C LEU A 150 -28.74 15.20 3.52
N VAL A 151 -28.23 14.11 4.05
CA VAL A 151 -27.62 14.00 5.37
C VAL A 151 -26.25 13.35 5.27
N GLY A 152 -25.43 13.46 6.32
CA GLY A 152 -24.11 12.83 6.36
C GLY A 152 -23.01 13.59 5.62
N VAL A 153 -23.25 14.85 5.25
CA VAL A 153 -22.24 15.75 4.69
C VAL A 153 -21.15 16.02 5.75
N GLY A 154 -19.89 15.84 5.37
CA GLY A 154 -18.74 16.08 6.24
C GLY A 154 -18.57 17.56 6.57
N ALA A 155 -18.20 17.90 7.81
CA ALA A 155 -18.00 19.29 8.22
C ALA A 155 -16.87 20.00 7.45
N ASP A 156 -15.92 19.22 6.94
CA ASP A 156 -14.79 19.63 6.10
C ASP A 156 -15.16 19.86 4.63
N THR A 157 -16.33 19.40 4.19
CA THR A 157 -16.82 19.53 2.80
C THR A 157 -17.72 20.74 2.58
N LEU A 158 -18.25 21.31 3.67
CA LEU A 158 -19.05 22.53 3.61
C LEU A 158 -18.14 23.77 3.62
N PRO A 159 -18.48 24.83 2.86
CA PRO A 159 -17.84 26.13 2.99
C PRO A 159 -17.90 26.65 4.44
N GLU A 160 -16.93 27.49 4.85
CA GLU A 160 -16.94 28.09 6.19
C GLU A 160 -18.24 28.89 6.47
N ASP A 161 -18.71 29.63 5.46
CA ASP A 161 -20.01 30.32 5.42
C ASP A 161 -20.84 29.78 4.24
N PRO A 162 -21.61 28.71 4.42
CA PRO A 162 -22.42 28.14 3.34
C PRO A 162 -23.63 29.04 3.02
N THR A 163 -23.98 29.14 1.73
CA THR A 163 -25.25 29.75 1.31
C THR A 163 -26.41 28.99 1.93
N VAL A 164 -27.41 29.71 2.43
CA VAL A 164 -28.64 29.09 2.93
C VAL A 164 -29.43 28.52 1.74
N ALA A 165 -29.91 27.29 1.87
CA ALA A 165 -30.71 26.65 0.84
C ALA A 165 -32.00 27.44 0.58
N ALA A 166 -32.38 27.53 -0.70
CA ALA A 166 -33.60 28.21 -1.11
C ALA A 166 -34.58 27.21 -1.76
N PRO A 167 -35.89 27.36 -1.54
CA PRO A 167 -36.87 26.53 -2.22
C PRO A 167 -36.76 26.72 -3.74
N PRO A 168 -36.95 25.64 -4.52
CA PRO A 168 -36.79 25.67 -5.96
C PRO A 168 -37.86 26.55 -6.63
N GLY A 169 -37.50 27.17 -7.74
CA GLY A 169 -38.45 27.88 -8.60
C GLY A 169 -39.48 26.95 -9.27
N GLU A 170 -40.52 27.54 -9.85
CA GLU A 170 -41.53 26.79 -10.60
C GLU A 170 -40.90 26.05 -11.80
N ALA A 171 -41.28 24.79 -11.99
CA ALA A 171 -40.85 24.00 -13.13
C ALA A 171 -41.67 24.38 -14.38
N ALA A 172 -40.98 24.60 -15.50
CA ALA A 172 -41.62 24.76 -16.79
C ALA A 172 -42.10 23.39 -17.33
N ALA A 173 -42.98 23.41 -18.35
CA ALA A 173 -43.64 22.20 -18.84
C ALA A 173 -42.67 21.14 -19.39
N ASP A 174 -41.46 21.54 -19.77
CA ASP A 174 -40.40 20.71 -20.36
C ASP A 174 -39.17 20.59 -19.44
N THR A 175 -39.31 20.97 -18.16
CA THR A 175 -38.21 20.93 -17.20
C THR A 175 -38.56 20.19 -15.92
N VAL A 176 -37.54 19.70 -15.22
CA VAL A 176 -37.65 19.27 -13.82
C VAL A 176 -36.71 20.16 -13.01
N THR A 177 -37.26 20.86 -12.02
CA THR A 177 -36.49 21.72 -11.12
C THR A 177 -36.42 21.13 -9.74
N GLY A 178 -35.42 21.50 -8.96
CA GLY A 178 -35.38 21.12 -7.56
C GLY A 178 -34.24 21.73 -6.78
N THR A 179 -34.21 21.46 -5.48
CA THR A 179 -33.12 21.89 -4.59
C THR A 179 -32.51 20.67 -3.92
N VAL A 180 -31.18 20.61 -3.91
CA VAL A 180 -30.38 19.68 -3.10
C VAL A 180 -29.74 20.47 -1.97
N TRP A 181 -29.95 20.04 -0.73
CA TRP A 181 -29.41 20.73 0.44
C TRP A 181 -29.00 19.78 1.55
N PHE A 182 -28.20 20.29 2.48
CA PHE A 182 -27.86 19.59 3.70
C PHE A 182 -28.94 19.85 4.75
N ASP A 183 -29.79 18.84 4.93
CA ASP A 183 -30.91 18.84 5.87
C ASP A 183 -30.38 18.62 7.30
N PHE A 184 -29.76 19.66 7.83
CA PHE A 184 -29.22 19.71 9.18
C PHE A 184 -28.95 21.15 9.63
N VAL A 185 -29.60 21.54 10.72
CA VAL A 185 -29.33 22.80 11.42
C VAL A 185 -28.31 22.58 12.55
N ARG A 186 -27.19 23.32 12.51
CA ARG A 186 -26.18 23.29 13.59
C ARG A 186 -26.80 23.75 14.92
N GLY A 187 -26.71 22.93 15.95
CA GLY A 187 -27.29 23.21 17.28
C GLY A 187 -28.69 22.60 17.50
N GLY A 188 -29.25 21.94 16.49
CA GLY A 188 -30.57 21.32 16.55
C GLY A 188 -31.71 22.29 16.22
N GLY A 189 -32.79 21.76 15.67
CA GLY A 189 -33.88 22.53 15.07
C GLY A 189 -34.27 21.95 13.71
N GLY A 190 -35.20 22.62 13.03
CA GLY A 190 -35.69 22.26 11.69
C GLY A 190 -36.73 21.13 11.65
N THR A 191 -37.44 21.05 10.53
CA THR A 191 -38.39 20.02 10.16
C THR A 191 -37.76 19.12 9.11
N PRO A 192 -37.51 17.83 9.42
CA PRO A 192 -36.87 16.91 8.49
C PRO A 192 -37.57 16.87 7.12
N GLY A 193 -36.82 17.11 6.06
CA GLY A 193 -37.30 17.11 4.68
C GLY A 193 -37.90 18.44 4.20
N GLU A 194 -37.95 19.47 5.03
CA GLU A 194 -38.30 20.83 4.64
C GLU A 194 -37.04 21.70 4.64
N ILE A 195 -36.99 22.73 3.79
CA ILE A 195 -35.88 23.68 3.76
C ILE A 195 -36.10 24.73 4.86
N ASP A 196 -35.27 24.69 5.90
CA ASP A 196 -35.32 25.61 7.03
C ASP A 196 -34.24 26.70 7.00
N ASP A 197 -34.49 27.78 7.74
CA ASP A 197 -33.51 28.84 7.97
C ASP A 197 -32.25 28.25 8.65
N GLY A 198 -31.10 28.40 7.96
CA GLY A 198 -29.79 27.94 8.45
C GLY A 198 -29.34 26.58 7.93
N GLU A 199 -30.12 25.95 7.06
CA GLU A 199 -29.68 24.76 6.31
C GLU A 199 -28.84 25.16 5.09
N ALA A 200 -27.78 24.40 4.84
CA ALA A 200 -26.80 24.74 3.81
C ALA A 200 -27.21 24.20 2.43
N ALA A 201 -27.16 25.05 1.41
CA ALA A 201 -27.19 24.65 0.02
C ALA A 201 -26.01 23.73 -0.34
N LEU A 202 -26.22 22.80 -1.28
CA LEU A 202 -25.17 21.93 -1.81
C LEU A 202 -24.92 22.23 -3.29
N PRO A 203 -24.01 23.15 -3.64
CA PRO A 203 -23.63 23.45 -5.03
C PRO A 203 -22.82 22.34 -5.70
N GLY A 204 -22.87 22.22 -7.02
CA GLY A 204 -22.05 21.29 -7.81
C GLY A 204 -22.45 19.82 -7.70
N VAL A 205 -23.59 19.49 -7.09
CA VAL A 205 -24.17 18.14 -7.14
C VAL A 205 -24.64 17.87 -8.56
N VAL A 206 -24.15 16.81 -9.17
CA VAL A 206 -24.63 16.32 -10.46
C VAL A 206 -26.03 15.72 -10.28
N VAL A 207 -26.98 16.14 -11.11
CA VAL A 207 -28.33 15.58 -11.17
C VAL A 207 -28.61 15.14 -12.59
N GLN A 208 -29.11 13.93 -12.78
CA GLN A 208 -29.39 13.34 -14.09
C GLN A 208 -30.86 12.95 -14.21
N ALA A 209 -31.46 13.21 -15.37
CA ALA A 209 -32.69 12.56 -15.80
C ALA A 209 -32.33 11.35 -16.65
N VAL A 210 -32.82 10.18 -16.25
CA VAL A 210 -32.59 8.90 -16.92
C VAL A 210 -33.89 8.34 -17.45
N ARG A 211 -33.91 7.92 -18.71
CA ARG A 211 -35.04 7.24 -19.35
C ARG A 211 -34.53 5.96 -20.00
N ASP A 212 -35.14 4.82 -19.68
CA ASP A 212 -34.75 3.51 -20.21
C ASP A 212 -33.26 3.15 -20.01
N GLY A 213 -32.64 3.70 -18.95
CA GLY A 213 -31.22 3.48 -18.63
C GLY A 213 -30.24 4.42 -19.36
N GLU A 214 -30.73 5.35 -20.18
CA GLU A 214 -29.93 6.38 -20.85
C GLU A 214 -30.13 7.75 -20.19
N VAL A 215 -29.05 8.50 -20.01
CA VAL A 215 -29.11 9.88 -19.51
C VAL A 215 -29.65 10.79 -20.61
N VAL A 216 -30.84 11.35 -20.40
CA VAL A 216 -31.52 12.23 -21.38
C VAL A 216 -31.28 13.71 -21.10
N ALA A 217 -30.96 14.07 -19.85
CA ALA A 217 -30.51 15.40 -19.46
C ALA A 217 -29.67 15.30 -18.18
N ASP A 218 -28.73 16.20 -18.00
CA ASP A 218 -27.92 16.33 -16.80
C ASP A 218 -27.63 17.81 -16.50
N THR A 219 -27.39 18.11 -15.23
CA THR A 219 -27.07 19.46 -14.77
C THR A 219 -26.32 19.42 -13.43
N LEU A 220 -25.81 20.57 -13.01
CA LEU A 220 -25.19 20.78 -11.70
C LEU A 220 -26.09 21.69 -10.87
N THR A 221 -26.10 21.47 -9.55
CA THR A 221 -26.71 22.44 -8.64
C THR A 221 -25.90 23.74 -8.58
N ASP A 222 -26.59 24.87 -8.48
CA ASP A 222 -25.97 26.19 -8.32
C ASP A 222 -25.58 26.50 -6.86
N ASP A 223 -25.06 27.71 -6.61
CA ASP A 223 -24.66 28.19 -5.27
C ASP A 223 -25.79 28.16 -4.21
N SER A 224 -27.05 28.08 -4.64
CA SER A 224 -28.23 27.96 -3.78
C SER A 224 -28.74 26.52 -3.65
N GLY A 225 -28.05 25.57 -4.28
CA GLY A 225 -28.39 24.16 -4.31
C GLY A 225 -29.48 23.83 -5.32
N GLN A 226 -29.90 24.79 -6.15
CA GLN A 226 -30.96 24.60 -7.13
C GLN A 226 -30.44 23.98 -8.41
N PHE A 227 -31.24 23.13 -9.04
CA PHE A 227 -30.97 22.56 -10.34
C PHE A 227 -32.19 22.69 -11.26
N THR A 228 -31.93 22.76 -12.56
CA THR A 228 -32.96 22.70 -13.61
C THR A 228 -32.47 21.75 -14.70
N LEU A 229 -33.21 20.66 -14.90
CA LEU A 229 -33.04 19.73 -16.01
C LEU A 229 -33.93 20.20 -17.16
N GLU A 230 -33.33 20.64 -18.26
CA GLU A 230 -34.02 21.17 -19.44
C GLU A 230 -34.12 20.16 -20.57
N GLY A 231 -35.00 20.41 -21.54
CA GLY A 231 -35.09 19.60 -22.76
C GLY A 231 -35.74 18.22 -22.53
N LEU A 232 -36.55 18.09 -21.49
CA LEU A 232 -37.27 16.85 -21.21
C LEU A 232 -38.54 16.79 -22.07
N ASP A 233 -38.46 16.05 -23.18
CA ASP A 233 -39.65 15.70 -23.97
C ASP A 233 -40.74 15.03 -23.11
N SER A 234 -41.98 15.01 -23.60
CA SER A 234 -43.09 14.32 -22.94
C SER A 234 -42.75 12.87 -22.56
N GLY A 235 -42.89 12.54 -21.28
CA GLY A 235 -42.71 11.18 -20.75
C GLY A 235 -41.85 11.16 -19.48
N ALA A 236 -42.27 10.34 -18.52
CA ALA A 236 -41.63 10.24 -17.23
C ALA A 236 -40.14 9.87 -17.31
N VAL A 237 -39.35 10.45 -16.41
CA VAL A 237 -37.91 10.19 -16.24
C VAL A 237 -37.61 9.79 -14.81
N GLN A 238 -36.55 9.01 -14.59
CA GLN A 238 -36.02 8.76 -13.26
C GLN A 238 -34.98 9.82 -12.93
N ILE A 239 -35.04 10.41 -11.74
CA ILE A 239 -34.02 11.36 -11.29
C ILE A 239 -32.93 10.59 -10.55
N VAL A 240 -31.69 10.77 -10.99
CA VAL A 240 -30.52 10.04 -10.48
C VAL A 240 -29.48 11.04 -9.98
N LEU A 241 -29.01 10.79 -8.77
CA LEU A 241 -27.80 11.40 -8.22
C LEU A 241 -26.67 10.36 -8.39
N PRO A 242 -25.76 10.53 -9.35
CA PRO A 242 -24.72 9.54 -9.63
C PRO A 242 -23.78 9.35 -8.44
N ALA A 243 -23.15 8.18 -8.38
CA ALA A 243 -22.25 7.78 -7.29
C ALA A 243 -21.05 8.72 -7.12
N GLU A 244 -20.60 9.35 -8.21
CA GLU A 244 -19.48 10.29 -8.22
C GLU A 244 -19.69 11.51 -7.30
N ASN A 245 -20.95 11.87 -7.01
CA ASN A 245 -21.26 12.92 -6.03
C ASN A 245 -20.88 12.54 -4.59
N PHE A 246 -20.84 11.24 -4.28
CA PHE A 246 -20.80 10.72 -2.91
C PHE A 246 -19.67 9.73 -2.65
N ALA A 247 -18.90 9.35 -3.68
CA ALA A 247 -17.85 8.35 -3.59
C ALA A 247 -16.79 8.76 -2.56
N PRO A 248 -16.52 7.94 -1.52
CA PRO A 248 -15.54 8.32 -0.51
C PRO A 248 -14.17 8.57 -1.15
N PRO A 249 -13.39 9.55 -0.65
CA PRO A 249 -12.09 9.86 -1.22
C PRO A 249 -11.17 8.64 -1.10
N PHE A 250 -10.29 8.47 -2.09
CA PHE A 250 -9.29 7.42 -2.04
C PHE A 250 -8.29 7.67 -0.91
N ARG A 251 -8.47 6.95 0.20
CA ARG A 251 -7.64 7.07 1.42
C ARG A 251 -6.28 6.37 1.32
N GLY A 252 -5.83 6.05 0.12
CA GLY A 252 -4.57 5.34 -0.08
C GLY A 252 -4.67 3.82 0.02
N VAL A 253 -3.51 3.19 0.07
CA VAL A 253 -3.31 1.75 0.15
C VAL A 253 -2.96 1.35 1.58
N SER A 254 -3.52 0.25 2.08
CA SER A 254 -3.13 -0.34 3.37
C SER A 254 -1.81 -1.12 3.21
N TRP A 255 -0.70 -0.40 3.11
CA TRP A 255 0.65 -0.95 2.92
C TRP A 255 1.07 -1.91 4.03
N LEU A 256 0.64 -1.64 5.26
CA LEU A 256 0.91 -2.47 6.43
C LEU A 256 -0.23 -3.43 6.75
N GLY A 257 -1.22 -3.56 5.86
CA GLY A 257 -2.27 -4.56 5.96
C GLY A 257 -1.73 -5.99 5.73
N PRO A 258 -2.46 -7.04 6.14
CA PRO A 258 -2.00 -8.43 6.10
C PRO A 258 -1.49 -8.91 4.72
N GLY A 259 -2.03 -8.38 3.62
CA GLY A 259 -1.61 -8.75 2.27
C GLY A 259 -0.32 -8.06 1.78
N LEU A 260 0.00 -6.87 2.29
CA LEU A 260 1.10 -6.03 1.80
C LEU A 260 2.23 -5.84 2.82
N VAL A 261 2.02 -6.17 4.09
CA VAL A 261 2.99 -5.94 5.16
C VAL A 261 4.37 -6.55 4.85
N THR A 262 4.41 -7.80 4.35
CA THR A 262 5.68 -8.47 4.03
C THR A 262 6.40 -7.80 2.85
N PRO A 263 5.77 -7.57 1.68
CA PRO A 263 6.35 -6.76 0.60
C PRO A 263 6.82 -5.37 1.02
N SER A 264 6.03 -4.64 1.82
CA SER A 264 6.37 -3.29 2.29
C SER A 264 7.65 -3.28 3.15
N ILE A 265 7.81 -4.27 4.03
CA ILE A 265 9.01 -4.44 4.84
C ILE A 265 10.22 -4.85 3.97
N ILE A 266 10.01 -5.69 2.95
CA ILE A 266 11.07 -6.04 1.98
C ILE A 266 11.56 -4.79 1.24
N THR A 267 10.67 -3.89 0.84
CA THR A 267 11.06 -2.61 0.20
C THR A 267 11.94 -1.76 1.11
N ALA A 268 11.62 -1.68 2.41
CA ALA A 268 12.46 -1.00 3.40
C ALA A 268 13.85 -1.67 3.54
N TYR A 269 13.89 -3.01 3.56
CA TYR A 269 15.14 -3.77 3.58
C TYR A 269 15.98 -3.51 2.32
N VAL A 270 15.35 -3.52 1.15
CA VAL A 270 16.00 -3.24 -0.13
C VAL A 270 16.62 -1.85 -0.13
N TRP A 271 15.89 -0.82 0.33
CA TRP A 271 16.42 0.53 0.41
C TRP A 271 17.69 0.63 1.27
N MET A 272 17.76 -0.08 2.40
CA MET A 272 18.94 -0.08 3.25
C MET A 272 20.15 -0.82 2.64
N TRP A 273 19.89 -1.91 1.93
CA TRP A 273 20.95 -2.80 1.45
C TRP A 273 21.31 -2.62 -0.04
N ALA A 274 20.51 -1.90 -0.83
CA ALA A 274 20.80 -1.65 -2.24
C ALA A 274 22.15 -0.91 -2.41
N GLY A 275 22.45 0.05 -1.53
CA GLY A 275 23.72 0.76 -1.54
C GLY A 275 24.93 -0.13 -1.31
N PHE A 276 24.82 -1.08 -0.38
CA PHE A 276 25.84 -2.11 -0.16
C PHE A 276 26.17 -2.88 -1.44
N ALA A 277 25.11 -3.43 -2.04
CA ALA A 277 25.23 -4.29 -3.21
C ALA A 277 25.81 -3.51 -4.37
N MET A 278 25.34 -2.27 -4.59
CA MET A 278 25.90 -1.37 -5.59
C MET A 278 27.40 -1.15 -5.40
N VAL A 279 27.87 -0.84 -4.20
CA VAL A 279 29.31 -0.56 -3.97
C VAL A 279 30.15 -1.81 -4.22
N LEU A 280 29.72 -2.96 -3.71
CA LEU A 280 30.46 -4.21 -3.86
C LEU A 280 30.48 -4.68 -5.33
N ILE A 281 29.33 -4.64 -6.01
CA ILE A 281 29.21 -4.99 -7.43
C ILE A 281 29.99 -4.00 -8.29
N GLY A 282 29.94 -2.70 -7.99
CA GLY A 282 30.70 -1.67 -8.69
C GLY A 282 32.22 -1.85 -8.58
N ALA A 283 32.71 -2.32 -7.43
CA ALA A 283 34.11 -2.70 -7.28
C ALA A 283 34.47 -3.89 -8.19
N GLY A 284 33.60 -4.91 -8.26
CA GLY A 284 33.74 -6.02 -9.20
C GLY A 284 33.72 -5.59 -10.67
N LEU A 285 32.81 -4.70 -11.04
CA LEU A 285 32.74 -4.14 -12.40
C LEU A 285 34.03 -3.43 -12.79
N SER A 286 34.57 -2.64 -11.86
CA SER A 286 35.83 -1.90 -12.06
C SER A 286 37.05 -2.81 -12.25
N SER A 287 37.00 -4.07 -11.79
CA SER A 287 38.08 -5.06 -12.00
C SER A 287 38.03 -5.77 -13.35
N ILE A 288 36.96 -5.61 -14.14
CA ILE A 288 36.83 -6.25 -15.44
C ILE A 288 37.76 -5.56 -16.44
N PRO A 289 38.64 -6.31 -17.15
CA PRO A 289 39.50 -5.74 -18.18
C PRO A 289 38.69 -5.08 -19.30
N ARG A 290 38.98 -3.81 -19.59
CA ARG A 290 38.29 -3.06 -20.66
C ARG A 290 38.50 -3.70 -22.04
N ASP A 291 39.69 -4.24 -22.28
CA ASP A 291 40.07 -4.91 -23.52
C ASP A 291 39.12 -6.06 -23.87
N ALA A 292 38.62 -6.80 -22.88
CA ALA A 292 37.66 -7.89 -23.09
C ALA A 292 36.30 -7.37 -23.59
N LEU A 293 35.86 -6.21 -23.09
CA LEU A 293 34.62 -5.56 -23.51
C LEU A 293 34.77 -4.91 -24.89
N GLU A 294 35.94 -4.34 -25.19
CA GLU A 294 36.26 -3.76 -26.49
C GLU A 294 36.39 -4.83 -27.58
N ALA A 295 37.08 -5.95 -27.29
CA ALA A 295 37.17 -7.09 -28.20
C ALA A 295 35.78 -7.62 -28.57
N ALA A 296 34.88 -7.77 -27.59
CA ALA A 296 33.52 -8.22 -27.85
C ALA A 296 32.73 -7.26 -28.76
N ARG A 297 32.93 -5.94 -28.61
CA ARG A 297 32.31 -4.93 -29.48
C ARG A 297 32.90 -4.98 -30.89
N ILE A 298 34.19 -5.25 -31.04
CA ILE A 298 34.85 -5.45 -32.34
C ILE A 298 34.31 -6.72 -33.03
N ASP A 299 34.04 -7.77 -32.26
CA ASP A 299 33.41 -9.02 -32.73
C ASP A 299 31.90 -8.87 -33.06
N GLY A 300 31.35 -7.65 -32.96
CA GLY A 300 29.97 -7.34 -33.32
C GLY A 300 28.92 -7.67 -32.25
N ALA A 301 29.33 -7.93 -31.01
CA ALA A 301 28.39 -8.17 -29.91
C ALA A 301 27.66 -6.88 -29.52
N ASN A 302 26.33 -6.96 -29.37
CA ASN A 302 25.52 -5.85 -28.85
C ASN A 302 25.64 -5.72 -27.33
N GLU A 303 25.25 -4.57 -26.76
CA GLU A 303 25.40 -4.28 -25.33
C GLU A 303 24.67 -5.30 -24.42
N TRP A 304 23.54 -5.87 -24.87
CA TRP A 304 22.85 -6.92 -24.11
C TRP A 304 23.62 -8.25 -24.11
N GLN A 305 24.25 -8.61 -25.23
CA GLN A 305 25.12 -9.77 -25.35
C GLN A 305 26.39 -9.59 -24.50
N VAL A 306 27.04 -8.43 -24.58
CA VAL A 306 28.22 -8.10 -23.75
C VAL A 306 27.85 -8.20 -22.27
N PHE A 307 26.74 -7.61 -21.85
CA PHE A 307 26.28 -7.67 -20.47
C PHE A 307 26.02 -9.11 -20.01
N ARG A 308 25.18 -9.87 -20.73
CA ARG A 308 24.73 -11.20 -20.29
C ARG A 308 25.81 -12.27 -20.42
N LEU A 309 26.65 -12.20 -21.46
CA LEU A 309 27.60 -13.27 -21.79
C LEU A 309 29.03 -12.99 -21.30
N ILE A 310 29.38 -11.73 -21.00
CA ILE A 310 30.74 -11.36 -20.56
C ILE A 310 30.68 -10.74 -19.17
N THR A 311 29.95 -9.64 -19.00
CA THR A 311 29.91 -8.91 -17.72
C THR A 311 29.35 -9.76 -16.58
N VAL A 312 28.15 -10.35 -16.74
CA VAL A 312 27.51 -11.15 -15.68
C VAL A 312 28.34 -12.39 -15.30
N PRO A 313 28.90 -13.18 -16.23
CA PRO A 313 29.76 -14.30 -15.89
C PRO A 313 31.05 -13.89 -15.18
N LEU A 314 31.71 -12.81 -15.60
CA LEU A 314 32.91 -12.29 -14.92
C LEU A 314 32.57 -11.69 -13.54
N LEU A 315 31.37 -11.15 -13.37
CA LEU A 315 30.85 -10.68 -12.07
C LEU A 315 30.25 -11.79 -11.20
N ALA A 316 29.99 -12.98 -11.74
CA ALA A 316 29.33 -14.08 -11.03
C ALA A 316 29.97 -14.38 -9.66
N PRO A 317 31.31 -14.29 -9.50
CA PRO A 317 31.92 -14.30 -8.19
C PRO A 317 31.30 -13.23 -7.27
N VAL A 318 31.44 -11.94 -7.58
CA VAL A 318 30.99 -10.86 -6.70
C VAL A 318 29.47 -10.93 -6.45
N LEU A 319 28.66 -11.21 -7.48
CA LEU A 319 27.21 -11.36 -7.35
C LEU A 319 26.84 -12.48 -6.38
N THR A 320 27.55 -13.60 -6.43
CA THR A 320 27.32 -14.72 -5.51
C THR A 320 27.70 -14.37 -4.07
N VAL A 321 28.75 -13.55 -3.84
CA VAL A 321 29.08 -13.05 -2.48
C VAL A 321 27.94 -12.20 -1.94
N VAL A 322 27.46 -11.25 -2.74
CA VAL A 322 26.33 -10.38 -2.36
C VAL A 322 25.11 -11.22 -2.03
N LEU A 323 24.74 -12.14 -2.92
CA LEU A 323 23.55 -12.97 -2.76
C LEU A 323 23.62 -13.82 -1.48
N VAL A 324 24.74 -14.51 -1.25
CA VAL A 324 24.92 -15.35 -0.05
C VAL A 324 24.94 -14.50 1.22
N THR A 325 25.59 -13.34 1.19
CA THR A 325 25.60 -12.40 2.32
C THR A 325 24.18 -11.91 2.64
N MET A 326 23.39 -11.60 1.61
CA MET A 326 21.99 -11.21 1.77
C MET A 326 21.14 -12.36 2.32
N ILE A 327 21.33 -13.59 1.84
CA ILE A 327 20.65 -14.78 2.39
C ILE A 327 20.92 -14.94 3.90
N ILE A 328 22.18 -14.79 4.32
CA ILE A 328 22.56 -14.87 5.74
C ILE A 328 21.85 -13.78 6.55
N ASN A 329 21.75 -12.56 6.02
CA ASN A 329 21.11 -11.43 6.70
C ASN A 329 19.59 -11.60 6.80
N VAL A 330 18.92 -12.04 5.74
CA VAL A 330 17.45 -12.19 5.74
C VAL A 330 16.98 -13.41 6.53
N LEU A 331 17.77 -14.48 6.65
CA LEU A 331 17.38 -15.63 7.49
C LEU A 331 17.19 -15.24 8.96
N LYS A 332 18.04 -14.34 9.47
CA LYS A 332 17.99 -13.86 10.87
C LYS A 332 17.23 -12.55 11.03
N ILE A 333 16.45 -12.14 10.03
CA ILE A 333 15.76 -10.85 10.08
C ILE A 333 14.74 -10.84 11.23
N PHE A 334 14.86 -9.83 12.08
CA PHE A 334 14.02 -9.69 13.27
C PHE A 334 13.58 -8.23 13.42
N ASP A 335 14.56 -7.31 13.47
CA ASP A 335 14.34 -5.91 13.84
C ASP A 335 13.23 -5.26 13.00
N LEU A 336 13.41 -5.19 11.67
CA LEU A 336 12.46 -4.53 10.78
C LEU A 336 11.05 -5.08 10.89
N ILE A 337 10.90 -6.39 11.01
CA ILE A 337 9.59 -7.05 11.06
C ILE A 337 8.91 -6.71 12.37
N TYR A 338 9.64 -6.78 13.48
CA TYR A 338 9.11 -6.47 14.79
C TYR A 338 8.70 -4.98 14.95
N ILE A 339 9.38 -4.07 14.24
CA ILE A 339 9.15 -2.63 14.37
C ILE A 339 8.08 -2.11 13.41
N ILE A 340 8.15 -2.51 12.14
CA ILE A 340 7.29 -1.97 11.08
C ILE A 340 5.91 -2.60 11.14
N ALA A 341 5.81 -3.92 11.37
CA ALA A 341 4.53 -4.61 11.33
C ALA A 341 3.64 -4.20 12.52
N PRO A 342 2.47 -3.58 12.29
CA PRO A 342 1.54 -3.26 13.37
C PRO A 342 0.94 -4.56 13.95
N GLY A 343 0.50 -4.50 15.21
CA GLY A 343 -0.01 -5.69 15.91
C GLY A 343 -1.16 -6.43 15.18
N SER A 344 -1.96 -5.71 14.39
CA SER A 344 -3.06 -6.27 13.59
C SER A 344 -2.59 -7.13 12.41
N SER A 345 -1.41 -6.88 11.84
CA SER A 345 -0.86 -7.62 10.70
C SER A 345 0.47 -8.32 10.99
N ALA A 346 1.01 -8.15 12.19
CA ALA A 346 2.23 -8.83 12.65
C ALA A 346 2.21 -10.35 12.46
N PRO A 347 1.09 -11.08 12.70
CA PRO A 347 1.04 -12.52 12.40
C PRO A 347 1.27 -12.84 10.91
N ALA A 348 0.78 -11.99 10.01
CA ALA A 348 0.97 -12.17 8.57
C ALA A 348 2.42 -11.88 8.12
N ALA A 349 3.14 -11.01 8.84
CA ALA A 349 4.55 -10.71 8.62
C ALA A 349 5.53 -11.64 9.36
N ASN A 350 5.02 -12.59 10.15
CA ASN A 350 5.82 -13.36 11.09
C ASN A 350 6.94 -14.13 10.40
N VAL A 351 8.08 -14.27 11.09
CA VAL A 351 9.28 -15.00 10.63
C VAL A 351 9.86 -15.80 11.78
N ILE A 352 10.69 -16.81 11.49
CA ILE A 352 11.23 -17.75 12.48
C ILE A 352 11.93 -17.02 13.64
N ALA A 353 12.71 -15.97 13.37
CA ALA A 353 13.38 -15.21 14.41
C ALA A 353 12.38 -14.46 15.33
N VAL A 354 11.33 -13.88 14.76
CA VAL A 354 10.25 -13.22 15.52
C VAL A 354 9.43 -14.24 16.29
N GLN A 355 9.07 -15.37 15.68
CA GLN A 355 8.37 -16.47 16.34
C GLN A 355 9.19 -17.04 17.50
N MET A 356 10.49 -17.26 17.32
CA MET A 356 11.40 -17.70 18.38
C MET A 356 11.35 -16.75 19.58
N TRP A 357 11.39 -15.45 19.33
CA TRP A 357 11.30 -14.44 20.38
C TRP A 357 9.91 -14.43 21.04
N ALA A 358 8.83 -14.40 20.25
CA ALA A 358 7.45 -14.33 20.72
C ALA A 358 7.09 -15.53 21.60
N VAL A 359 7.52 -16.73 21.20
CA VAL A 359 7.29 -17.96 21.96
C VAL A 359 8.12 -17.99 23.25
N SER A 360 9.38 -17.53 23.20
CA SER A 360 10.29 -17.55 24.36
C SER A 360 9.97 -16.47 25.40
N PHE A 361 9.63 -15.26 24.95
CA PHE A 361 9.58 -14.06 25.76
C PHE A 361 8.21 -13.37 25.76
N GLY A 362 7.26 -13.85 24.95
CA GLY A 362 5.87 -13.43 25.02
C GLY A 362 5.11 -14.05 26.20
N GLY A 363 3.78 -14.02 26.15
CA GLY A 363 2.92 -14.35 27.29
C GLY A 363 3.02 -15.80 27.81
N ALA A 364 3.35 -16.77 26.94
CA ALA A 364 3.41 -18.19 27.32
C ALA A 364 4.80 -18.66 27.80
N GLN A 365 5.87 -17.90 27.53
CA GLN A 365 7.26 -18.20 27.93
C GLN A 365 7.69 -19.66 27.68
N ASP A 366 7.47 -20.17 26.46
CA ASP A 366 7.90 -21.51 26.06
C ASP A 366 9.36 -21.53 25.62
N PHE A 367 10.24 -21.63 26.60
CA PHE A 367 11.68 -21.70 26.37
C PHE A 367 12.11 -22.98 25.63
N GLY A 368 11.32 -24.05 25.71
CA GLY A 368 11.59 -25.32 25.01
C GLY A 368 11.43 -25.16 23.51
N MET A 369 10.23 -24.73 23.09
CA MET A 369 9.92 -24.43 21.69
C MET A 369 10.79 -23.29 21.14
N GLY A 370 10.98 -22.22 21.93
CA GLY A 370 11.89 -21.14 21.57
C GLY A 370 13.33 -21.60 21.31
N SER A 371 13.86 -22.47 22.18
CA SER A 371 15.18 -23.06 21.96
C SER A 371 15.23 -23.96 20.71
N ALA A 372 14.14 -24.67 20.41
CA ALA A 372 14.04 -25.52 19.22
C ALA A 372 14.06 -24.68 17.93
N LEU A 373 13.30 -23.58 17.89
CA LEU A 373 13.32 -22.61 16.80
C LEU A 373 14.70 -21.98 16.61
N GLY A 374 15.41 -21.64 17.69
CA GLY A 374 16.77 -21.11 17.61
C GLY A 374 17.77 -22.11 17.04
N VAL A 375 17.68 -23.39 17.42
CA VAL A 375 18.51 -24.46 16.83
C VAL A 375 18.15 -24.66 15.36
N PHE A 376 16.86 -24.67 15.03
CA PHE A 376 16.40 -24.80 13.66
C PHE A 376 16.91 -23.67 12.77
N LEU A 377 16.82 -22.42 13.24
CA LEU A 377 17.34 -21.26 12.53
C LEU A 377 18.86 -21.35 12.34
N PHE A 378 19.60 -21.77 13.37
CA PHE A 378 21.05 -22.00 13.26
C PHE A 378 21.39 -23.02 12.17
N LEU A 379 20.65 -24.13 12.10
CA LEU A 379 20.81 -25.14 11.05
C LEU A 379 20.49 -24.60 9.64
N LEU A 380 19.53 -23.67 9.51
CA LEU A 380 19.22 -23.03 8.23
C LEU A 380 20.32 -22.07 7.76
N VAL A 381 20.96 -21.35 8.68
CA VAL A 381 22.02 -20.38 8.34
C VAL A 381 23.36 -21.08 8.04
N LEU A 382 23.62 -22.24 8.64
CA LEU A 382 24.88 -22.99 8.50
C LEU A 382 25.30 -23.27 7.04
N PRO A 383 24.45 -23.80 6.15
CA PRO A 383 24.83 -24.04 4.75
C PRO A 383 25.31 -22.78 4.03
N ALA A 384 24.61 -21.65 4.22
CA ALA A 384 24.99 -20.38 3.61
C ALA A 384 26.33 -19.87 4.15
N MET A 385 26.57 -19.99 5.46
CA MET A 385 27.85 -19.63 6.08
C MET A 385 29.00 -20.53 5.60
N LEU A 386 28.80 -21.85 5.56
CA LEU A 386 29.81 -22.80 5.10
C LEU A 386 30.16 -22.57 3.63
N PHE A 387 29.16 -22.30 2.79
CA PHE A 387 29.37 -21.93 1.40
C PHE A 387 30.20 -20.65 1.29
N ASN A 388 29.86 -19.60 2.04
CA ASN A 388 30.59 -18.34 2.06
C ASN A 388 32.07 -18.54 2.45
N ILE A 389 32.33 -19.30 3.52
CA ILE A 389 33.70 -19.59 4.00
C ILE A 389 34.51 -20.38 2.97
N ARG A 390 33.94 -21.44 2.38
CA ARG A 390 34.65 -22.26 1.37
C ARG A 390 35.09 -21.41 0.19
N ARG A 391 34.23 -20.50 -0.23
CA ARG A 391 34.45 -19.62 -1.36
C ARG A 391 35.56 -18.59 -1.07
N PHE A 392 35.57 -17.96 0.11
CA PHE A 392 36.69 -17.09 0.52
C PHE A 392 38.06 -17.79 0.50
N ARG A 393 38.11 -19.09 0.83
CA ARG A 393 39.36 -19.86 0.77
C ARG A 393 39.85 -20.12 -0.66
N GLN A 394 38.95 -20.17 -1.64
CA GLN A 394 39.32 -20.38 -3.04
C GLN A 394 39.87 -19.12 -3.72
N GLU A 395 39.58 -17.93 -3.19
CA GLU A 395 40.11 -16.65 -3.71
C GLU A 395 41.52 -16.33 -3.15
N GLN A 396 41.97 -17.04 -2.11
CA GLN A 396 43.29 -16.86 -1.48
C GLN A 396 44.35 -17.88 -1.97
N LEU A 397 43.93 -18.88 -2.75
CA LEU A 397 44.78 -19.89 -3.39
C LEU A 397 44.90 -19.55 -4.88
#